data_AF-A0A930R6I7-F1
#
_entry.id   AF-A0A930R6I7-F1
#
_cell.length_a   1.000
_cell.length_b   1.000
_cell.length_c   1.000
_cell.angle_alpha   90.00
_cell.angle_beta   90.00
_cell.angle_gamma   90.00
#
_symmetry.space_group_name_H-M   'P 1'
#
loop_
_entity.id
_entity.type
_entity.pdbx_description
1 polymer ?
#
loop_
_entity_poly.entity_id
_entity_poly.type
_entity_poly.pdbx_seq_one_letter_code
_entity_poly.pdbx_strand_id
1 'polypeptide(L)' 'MLILKLILLALGITFSTFGYLIVFKKKFGLINDFEARKKVGSQTDADAIRVGKIVLTLGAGLLVLFVLLMIFT' A
#
# COMPACT_ATOMS: atom_id res chain seq x y z
N MET A 1 3.99 -12.51 21.33
CA MET A 1 3.15 -11.69 20.44
C MET A 1 3.79 -10.36 20.02
N LEU A 2 4.70 -9.77 20.82
CA LEU A 2 5.31 -8.46 20.52
C LEU A 2 5.94 -8.37 19.13
N ILE A 3 6.77 -9.35 18.74
CA ILE A 3 7.46 -9.33 17.44
C ILE A 3 6.46 -9.33 16.28
N LEU A 4 5.42 -10.18 16.33
CA LEU A 4 4.36 -10.21 15.32
C LEU A 4 3.63 -8.86 15.22
N LYS A 5 3.29 -8.26 16.37
CA LYS A 5 2.65 -6.95 16.44
C LYS A 5 3.51 -5.87 15.77
N LEU A 6 4.82 -5.86 16.03
CA LEU A 6 5.76 -4.92 15.39
C LEU A 6 5.88 -5.13 13.88
N ILE A 7 5.91 -6.39 13.42
CA ILE A 7 5.93 -6.72 11.99
C ILE A 7 4.65 -6.21 11.29
N LEU A 8 3.48 -6.49 11.89
CA LEU A 8 2.18 -6.04 11.35
C LEU A 8 2.08 -4.51 11.30
N LEU A 9 2.55 -3.83 12.35
CA LEU A 9 2.58 -2.37 12.40
C LEU A 9 3.48 -1.80 11.30
N ALA A 10 4.71 -2.31 11.17
CA ALA A 10 5.66 -1.84 10.17
C ALA A 10 5.14 -2.07 8.73
N LEU A 11 4.62 -3.27 8.44
CA LEU A 11 4.03 -3.58 7.14
C LEU A 11 2.78 -2.76 6.85
N GLY A 12 1.88 -2.63 7.84
CA GLY A 12 0.65 -1.87 7.72
C GLY A 12 0.91 -0.40 7.41
N ILE A 13 1.85 0.23 8.12
CA ILE A 13 2.26 1.62 7.86
C ILE A 13 2.88 1.74 6.46
N THR A 14 3.80 0.82 6.10
CA THR A 14 4.51 0.86 4.82
C THR A 14 3.54 0.77 3.65
N PHE A 15 2.67 -0.24 3.62
CA PHE A 15 1.69 -0.41 2.55
C PHE A 15 0.64 0.70 2.54
N SER A 16 0.17 1.16 3.69
CA SER A 16 -0.78 2.29 3.74
C SER A 16 -0.15 3.56 3.17
N THR A 17 1.09 3.86 3.52
CA THR A 17 1.83 5.02 3.00
C THR A 17 2.04 4.90 1.49
N PHE A 18 2.50 3.73 1.03
CA PHE A 18 2.73 3.47 -0.39
C PHE A 18 1.43 3.61 -1.21
N GLY A 19 0.36 2.95 -0.77
CA GLY A 19 -0.96 3.05 -1.39
C GLY A 19 -1.52 4.47 -1.39
N TYR A 20 -1.35 5.21 -0.29
CA TYR A 20 -1.74 6.62 -0.20
C TYR A 20 -1.01 7.50 -1.23
N LEU A 21 0.31 7.34 -1.33
CA LEU A 21 1.12 8.12 -2.26
C LEU A 21 0.75 7.84 -3.73
N ILE A 22 0.38 6.60 -4.06
CA ILE A 22 -0.09 6.24 -5.40
C ILE A 22 -1.49 6.81 -5.66
N VAL A 23 -2.47 6.54 -4.79
CA VAL A 23 -3.88 6.88 -5.05
C VAL A 23 -4.13 8.39 -4.98
N PHE A 24 -3.63 9.06 -3.94
CA PHE A 24 -3.99 10.45 -3.66
C PHE A 24 -2.92 11.45 -4.11
N LYS A 25 -1.64 11.07 -4.06
CA LYS A 25 -0.53 11.93 -4.51
C LYS A 25 -0.07 11.64 -5.93
N LYS A 26 -0.65 10.63 -6.60
CA LYS A 26 -0.32 10.23 -7.97
C LYS A 26 1.19 10.00 -8.20
N LYS A 27 1.91 9.56 -7.16
CA LYS A 27 3.34 9.24 -7.25
C LYS A 27 3.54 7.86 -7.90
N PHE A 28 3.18 7.75 -9.18
CA PHE A 28 3.18 6.46 -9.87
C PHE A 28 4.57 5.90 -10.16
N GLY A 29 5.62 6.73 -10.18
CA GLY A 29 7.02 6.28 -10.26
C GLY A 29 7.47 5.40 -9.08
N LEU A 30 6.67 5.29 -8.02
CA LEU A 30 6.86 4.29 -6.97
C LEU A 30 6.55 2.86 -7.43
N ILE A 31 5.73 2.71 -8.48
CA ILE A 31 5.45 1.42 -9.12
C ILE A 31 6.57 1.13 -10.12
N ASN A 32 7.18 -0.04 -9.99
CA ASN A 32 8.35 -0.40 -10.78
C ASN A 32 8.09 -0.32 -12.30
N ASP A 33 8.98 0.35 -13.03
CA ASP A 33 8.90 0.62 -14.48
C ASP A 33 7.62 1.32 -14.97
N PHE A 34 6.77 1.83 -14.07
CA PHE A 34 5.46 2.34 -14.48
C PHE A 34 5.56 3.51 -15.46
N GLU A 35 6.50 4.43 -15.23
CA GLU A 35 6.69 5.58 -16.12
C GLU A 35 7.14 5.17 -17.53
N ALA A 36 8.03 4.17 -17.63
CA ALA A 36 8.45 3.63 -18.92
C ALA A 36 7.29 2.94 -19.65
N ARG A 37 6.50 2.15 -18.91
CA ARG A 37 5.30 1.45 -19.43
C ARG A 37 4.19 2.42 -19.84
N LYS A 38 4.01 3.52 -19.10
CA LYS A 38 3.07 4.60 -19.43
C LYS A 38 3.49 5.33 -20.69
N LYS A 39 4.79 5.62 -20.88
CA LYS A 39 5.31 6.31 -22.08
C LYS A 39 5.02 5.54 -23.38
N VAL A 40 5.08 4.22 -23.34
CA VAL A 40 4.75 3.35 -24.48
C VAL A 40 3.25 2.99 -24.57
N GLY A 41 2.40 3.57 -23.70
CA GLY A 41 0.95 3.36 -23.70
C GLY A 41 0.48 2.01 -23.14
N SER A 42 1.37 1.21 -22.55
CA SER A 42 1.04 -0.13 -22.02
C SER A 42 0.36 -0.11 -20.65
N GLN A 43 0.43 1.01 -19.92
CA GLN A 43 -0.25 1.21 -18.64
C GLN A 43 -0.81 2.62 -18.54
N THR A 44 -1.93 2.75 -17.85
CA THR A 44 -2.62 4.02 -17.61
C THR A 44 -2.58 4.44 -16.14
N ASP A 45 -2.91 5.70 -15.88
CA ASP A 45 -3.05 6.20 -14.51
C ASP A 45 -4.14 5.45 -13.74
N ALA A 46 -5.18 4.98 -14.42
CA ALA A 46 -6.22 4.17 -13.81
C ALA A 46 -5.68 2.82 -13.32
N ASP A 47 -4.71 2.23 -14.03
CA ASP A 47 -4.06 0.98 -13.64
C ASP A 47 -3.18 1.20 -12.40
N ALA A 48 -2.40 2.28 -12.36
CA ALA A 48 -1.64 2.64 -11.16
C ALA A 48 -2.56 2.91 -9.96
N ILE A 49 -3.64 3.65 -10.15
CA ILE A 49 -4.61 3.92 -9.07
C ILE A 49 -5.24 2.61 -8.58
N ARG A 50 -5.53 1.65 -9.48
CA ARG A 50 -6.04 0.32 -9.09
C ARG A 50 -5.05 -0.41 -8.20
N VAL A 51 -3.77 -0.46 -8.58
CA VAL A 51 -2.69 -1.04 -7.76
C VAL A 51 -2.60 -0.33 -6.41
N GLY A 52 -2.59 1.00 -6.40
CA GLY A 52 -2.54 1.81 -5.19
C GLY A 52 -3.70 1.52 -4.24
N LYS A 53 -4.92 1.35 -4.75
CA LYS A 53 -6.10 1.00 -3.96
C LYS A 53 -5.95 -0.39 -3.31
N ILE A 54 -5.45 -1.38 -4.05
CA ILE A 54 -5.23 -2.73 -3.51
C ILE A 54 -4.21 -2.67 -2.37
N VAL A 55 -3.07 -2.01 -2.59
CA VAL A 55 -2.01 -1.89 -1.57
C VAL A 55 -2.48 -1.08 -0.35
N LEU A 56 -3.27 -0.02 -0.57
CA LEU A 56 -3.84 0.77 0.51
C LEU A 56 -4.82 -0.05 1.37
N THR A 57 -5.72 -0.80 0.73
CA THR A 57 -6.66 -1.69 1.45
C THR A 57 -5.92 -2.77 2.23
N LEU A 58 -4.87 -3.36 1.65
CA LEU A 58 -4.02 -4.33 2.35
C LEU A 58 -3.36 -3.69 3.58
N GLY A 59 -2.76 -2.51 3.43
CA GLY A 59 -2.13 -1.78 4.53
C GLY A 59 -3.12 -1.46 5.65
N ALA A 60 -4.31 -0.94 5.31
CA ALA A 60 -5.36 -0.65 6.27
C ALA A 60 -5.84 -1.92 6.99
N GLY A 61 -6.04 -3.03 6.27
CA GLY A 61 -6.42 -4.31 6.86
C GLY A 61 -5.40 -4.85 7.86
N LEU A 62 -4.09 -4.72 7.56
CA LEU A 62 -3.02 -5.10 8.49
C LEU A 62 -3.02 -4.23 9.75
N LEU A 63 -3.29 -2.93 9.63
CA LEU A 63 -3.40 -2.03 10.79
C LEU A 63 -4.62 -2.35 11.65
N VAL A 64 -5.76 -2.66 11.05
CA VAL A 64 -6.95 -3.12 11.80
C VAL A 64 -6.63 -4.42 12.55
N LEU A 65 -5.99 -5.39 11.89
CA LEU A 65 -5.56 -6.62 12.54
C LEU A 65 -4.59 -6.37 13.70
N PHE A 66 -3.63 -5.46 13.52
CA PHE A 66 -2.72 -5.05 14.59
C PHE A 66 -3.48 -4.49 15.80
N VAL A 67 -4.47 -3.61 15.59
CA VAL A 67 -5.29 -3.05 16.68
C VAL A 67 -6.08 -4.15 17.38
N LEU A 68 -6.69 -5.08 16.64
CA LEU A 68 -7.39 -6.22 17.24
C LEU A 68 -6.45 -7.05 18.12
N LEU A 69 -5.24 -7.34 17.65
CA LEU A 69 -4.24 -8.06 18.44
C LEU A 69 -3.75 -7.27 19.66
N MET A 70 -3.81 -5.93 19.65
CA MET A 70 -3.48 -5.12 20.82
C MET A 70 -4.57 -5.18 21.90
N ILE A 71 -5.84 -5.36 21.50
CA ILE A 71 -6.99 -5.40 22.42
C ILE A 71 -7.16 -6.80 23.01
N PHE A 72 -7.02 -7.85 22.19
CA PHE A 72 -7.39 -9.21 22.56
C PHE A 72 -6.20 -10.12 22.93
N THR A 73 -4.96 -9.63 22.88
CA THR A 73 -3.74 -10.44 23.12
C THR A 73 -2.61 -9.63 23.72
#